data_AF-A0A1C5JBC3-F1
#
_entry.id   AF-A0A1C5JBC3-F1
#
_cell.length_a   1.000
_cell.length_b   1.000
_cell.length_c   1.000
_cell.angle_alpha   90.00
_cell.angle_beta   90.00
_cell.angle_gamma   90.00
#
_symmetry.space_group_name_H-M   'P 1'
#
loop_
_entity.id
_entity.type
_entity.pdbx_description
1 polymer ?
#
loop_
_entity_poly.entity_id
_entity_poly.type
_entity_poly.pdbx_seq_one_letter_code
_entity_poly.pdbx_strand_id
1 'polypeptide(L)' 'MTNPDLDPDVYPPLDPREDVPDDPGELLPDTPDQLPEAPVEPMPDDGEPGGVPEPA' A
#
# COMPACT_ATOMS: atom_id res chain seq x y z
N MET A 1 1.01 10.08 17.93
CA MET A 1 0.95 8.81 17.19
C MET A 1 0.58 7.74 18.19
N THR A 2 -0.54 7.04 17.96
CA THR A 2 -0.96 5.88 18.76
C THR A 2 -0.58 4.65 17.96
N ASN A 3 0.08 3.67 18.59
CA ASN A 3 0.35 2.39 17.94
C ASN A 3 -0.97 1.72 17.55
N PRO A 4 -1.04 1.03 16.40
CA PRO A 4 -2.19 0.18 16.08
C PRO A 4 -2.39 -0.85 17.20
N ASP A 5 -3.66 -1.18 17.46
CA ASP A 5 -4.02 -2.26 18.40
C ASP A 5 -3.73 -3.60 17.70
N LEU A 6 -2.51 -4.11 17.92
CA LEU A 6 -2.07 -5.40 17.38
C LEU A 6 -2.40 -6.49 18.39
N ASP A 7 -2.98 -7.59 17.89
CA ASP A 7 -3.22 -8.78 18.70
C ASP A 7 -1.87 -9.40 19.13
N PRO A 8 -1.56 -9.46 20.44
CA PRO A 8 -0.27 -9.97 20.92
C PRO A 8 -0.11 -11.48 20.71
N ASP A 9 -1.20 -12.22 20.51
CA ASP A 9 -1.13 -13.66 20.21
C ASP A 9 -0.76 -13.90 18.73
N VAL A 10 -1.03 -12.92 17.85
CA VAL A 10 -0.67 -12.96 16.42
C VAL A 10 0.67 -12.27 16.16
N TYR A 11 0.92 -11.14 16.82
CA TYR A 11 2.11 -10.31 16.69
C TYR A 11 2.73 -10.08 18.07
N PRO A 12 3.50 -11.04 18.60
CA PRO A 12 4.14 -10.89 19.90
C PRO A 12 5.14 -9.73 19.91
N PRO A 13 5.39 -9.09 21.07
CA PRO A 13 6.40 -8.04 21.19
C PRO A 13 7.80 -8.54 20.81
N LEU A 14 8.56 -7.73 20.07
CA LEU A 14 9.94 -8.02 19.69
C LEU A 14 10.87 -8.00 20.93
N ASP A 15 11.72 -9.02 21.12
CA ASP A 15 12.77 -9.03 22.15
C ASP A 15 14.06 -8.39 21.61
N PRO A 16 14.53 -7.25 22.15
CA PRO A 16 15.76 -6.61 21.70
C PRO A 16 17.06 -7.39 22.00
N ARG A 17 16.97 -8.48 22.78
CA ARG A 17 18.10 -9.36 23.08
C ARG A 17 18.20 -10.54 22.12
N GLU A 18 17.19 -10.76 21.30
CA GLU A 18 17.23 -11.74 20.24
C GLU A 18 18.23 -11.28 19.17
N ASP A 19 18.97 -12.23 18.59
CA ASP A 19 19.86 -11.93 17.48
C ASP A 19 19.04 -11.44 16.29
N VAL A 20 19.60 -10.48 15.54
CA VAL A 20 18.95 -10.00 14.32
C VAL A 20 18.95 -11.12 13.29
N PRO A 21 17.81 -11.44 12.65
CA PRO A 21 17.77 -12.43 11.58
C PRO A 21 18.72 -12.05 10.43
N ASP A 22 19.38 -13.03 9.83
CA ASP A 22 20.25 -12.82 8.67
C ASP A 22 19.46 -12.35 7.42
N ASP A 23 18.18 -12.72 7.36
CA ASP A 23 17.25 -12.29 6.31
C ASP A 23 16.25 -11.26 6.87
N PRO A 24 16.26 -10.00 6.37
CA PRO A 24 15.28 -9.00 6.79
C PRO A 24 13.84 -9.36 6.40
N GLY A 25 13.64 -10.27 5.43
CA GLY A 25 12.32 -10.76 5.02
C GLY A 25 11.54 -11.45 6.14
N GLU A 26 12.23 -12.09 7.09
CA GLU A 26 11.60 -12.76 8.26
C GLU A 26 10.88 -11.78 9.20
N LEU A 27 11.24 -10.49 9.17
CA LEU A 27 10.60 -9.44 9.95
C LEU A 27 9.50 -8.69 9.18
N LEU A 28 9.41 -8.91 7.87
CA LEU A 28 8.43 -8.24 7.03
C LEU A 28 7.11 -9.03 7.06
N PRO A 29 5.96 -8.34 7.10
CA PRO A 29 4.68 -9.01 6.93
C PRO A 29 4.61 -9.62 5.52
N ASP A 30 4.00 -10.81 5.42
CA ASP A 30 3.73 -11.44 4.14
C ASP A 30 2.90 -10.49 3.26
N THR A 31 3.48 -10.08 2.14
CA THR A 31 2.74 -9.37 1.09
C THR A 31 2.16 -10.39 0.11
N PRO A 32 0.99 -10.13 -0.47
CA PRO A 32 0.44 -11.04 -1.47
C PRO A 32 1.37 -11.08 -2.70
N ASP A 33 1.64 -12.28 -3.21
CA ASP A 33 2.43 -12.50 -4.44
C ASP A 33 1.84 -11.75 -5.65
N GLN A 34 0.52 -11.58 -5.68
CA GLN A 34 -0.19 -10.84 -6.71
C GLN A 34 -0.94 -9.65 -6.13
N LEU A 35 -0.72 -8.50 -6.75
CA LEU A 35 -1.48 -7.29 -6.47
C LEU A 35 -2.91 -7.42 -7.04
N PRO A 36 -3.91 -6.78 -6.40
CA PRO A 36 -5.23 -6.66 -6.98
C PRO A 36 -5.20 -5.85 -8.29
N GLU A 37 -6.24 -6.02 -9.11
CA GLU A 37 -6.41 -5.19 -10.31
C GLU A 37 -6.45 -3.70 -9.96
N ALA A 38 -5.83 -2.89 -10.82
CA ALA A 38 -5.85 -1.45 -10.66
C ALA A 38 -7.31 -0.93 -10.77
N PRO A 39 -7.70 0.07 -9.97
CA PRO A 39 -8.96 0.76 -10.16
C PRO A 39 -9.08 1.32 -11.59
N VAL A 40 -10.28 1.23 -12.17
CA VAL A 40 -10.55 1.80 -13.49
C VAL A 40 -10.68 3.32 -13.38
N GLU A 41 -9.91 4.05 -14.18
CA GLU A 41 -10.06 5.51 -14.28
C GLU A 41 -11.38 5.86 -14.98
N PRO A 42 -12.12 6.87 -14.50
CA PRO A 42 -13.26 7.39 -15.24
C PRO A 42 -12.77 8.00 -16.55
N MET A 43 -13.28 7.49 -17.67
CA MET A 43 -13.07 8.15 -18.96
C MET A 43 -13.77 9.51 -18.96
N PRO A 44 -13.16 10.56 -19.54
CA PRO A 44 -13.89 11.78 -19.86
C PRO A 44 -15.15 11.45 -20.66
N ASP A 45 -16.26 12.10 -20.32
CA ASP A 45 -17.51 12.02 -21.08
C ASP A 45 -17.25 12.54 -22.51
N ASP A 46 -17.72 11.83 -23.54
CA ASP A 46 -17.56 12.17 -24.97
C ASP A 46 -18.31 13.47 -25.37
N GLY A 47 -18.75 14.29 -24.40
CA GLY A 47 -19.83 15.24 -24.56
C GLY A 47 -19.57 16.71 -24.28
N GLU A 48 -18.43 17.13 -23.69
CA GLU A 48 -18.23 18.57 -23.40
C GLU A 48 -16.89 19.11 -23.93
N PRO A 49 -16.91 20.12 -24.83
CA PRO A 49 -15.71 20.76 -25.36
C PRO A 49 -15.08 21.66 -24.28
N GLY A 50 -14.37 21.04 -23.34
CA GLY A 50 -13.55 21.69 -22.32
C GLY A 50 -12.14 22.09 -22.79
N GLY A 51 -11.91 22.19 -24.10
CA GLY A 51 -10.64 22.64 -24.67
C GLY A 51 -10.65 24.15 -24.92
N VAL A 52 -9.65 24.85 -24.40
CA VAL A 52 -9.41 26.27 -24.72
C VAL A 52 -9.35 26.46 -26.26
N PRO A 53 -10.03 27.47 -26.85
CA PRO A 53 -9.92 27.72 -28.28
C PRO A 53 -8.47 28.07 -28.64
N GLU A 54 -7.94 27.45 -29.70
CA GLU A 54 -6.60 27.77 -30.20
C GLU A 54 -6.58 29.20 -30.77
N PRO A 55 -5.48 29.95 -30.58
CA PRO A 55 -5.37 31.33 -31.07
C PRO A 55 -5.37 31.39 -32.60
N ALA A 56 -6.06 32.41 -33.13
CA ALA A 56 -6.26 32.68 -34.56
C ALA A 56 -4.99 33.12 -35.30
#